data_AF-A0AAV3V3C4-F1
#
_entry.id   AF-A0AAV3V3C4-F1
#
_cell.length_a   1.000
_cell.length_b   1.000
_cell.length_c   1.000
_cell.angle_alpha   90.00
_cell.angle_beta   90.00
_cell.angle_gamma   90.00
#
_symmetry.space_group_name_H-M   'P 1'
#
loop_
_entity.id
_entity.type
_entity.pdbx_description
1 polymer ?
#
loop_
_entity_poly.entity_id
_entity_poly.type
_entity_poly.pdbx_seq_one_letter_code
_entity_poly.pdbx_strand_id
1 'polypeptide(L)'
;MLDTGILRVGTIYGLTTYYNGPNGPEGFEYELAAGFADYLGVKLEIFPYYTVNELFPQLDNAHFDVIAAGINVSPERYSQFRFGPAYQNVSQKLVFKQGDVRPRELEDLTGNFMVVAGSGHSETLRNFKAEHPDLSWQETNDKDSEELLEAVLADELDYTVVDSNILALMRRRYPELSIGFSLSQSQGIAWATSKKGDDALRAALIEYFGKIHQNGTLAALEDKHFGHVRQFNYVDTRDFIRSAAEKLPQYQPLFEQYANELDWRLLAALSYQESHWNPKAKSVTGVRGLMMLTLNTAKDLGVTSRLDPEQSIRGGSEYLATLLTRIPERIPHPDRLWFALAAYNVGLGHLEDARVLTERQGGNPDMWVDVKKRLPQLRQKRYYKTTRYGYARGNEAVIYVDNIRRYYDTLVWLKEQQPELMPVELQEEQSDVQLGDVSGDDETENDINERTSTPDAPKINGTKSETIEDKADGGDTVENQTSQNAPSQKQTSKNETAQSQAPETGPEQDKAGKNGASKNNASDTPDAEKQADSDSQPEESADLLQDETNQER
;
A
#
# COMPACT_ATOMS: atom_id res chain seq x y z
N MET A 1 -17.20 25.80 12.87
CA MET A 1 -16.92 25.14 11.57
C MET A 1 -17.26 26.05 10.39
N LEU A 2 -18.54 26.17 9.96
CA LEU A 2 -18.89 27.03 8.81
C LEU A 2 -18.59 28.51 9.08
N ASP A 3 -19.04 29.06 10.22
CA ASP A 3 -18.77 30.45 10.62
C ASP A 3 -17.27 30.74 10.85
N THR A 4 -16.47 29.69 11.08
CA THR A 4 -15.02 29.78 11.30
C THR A 4 -14.20 29.50 10.03
N GLY A 5 -14.83 29.07 8.93
CA GLY A 5 -14.17 28.69 7.68
C GLY A 5 -13.19 27.50 7.81
N ILE A 6 -13.25 26.74 8.90
CA ILE A 6 -12.27 25.70 9.27
C ILE A 6 -13.00 24.45 9.80
N LEU A 7 -12.57 23.27 9.32
CA LEU A 7 -12.82 21.95 9.91
C LEU A 7 -11.54 21.48 10.62
N ARG A 8 -11.64 21.21 11.93
CA ARG A 8 -10.52 20.67 12.73
C ARG A 8 -10.68 19.17 12.90
N VAL A 9 -9.65 18.40 12.52
CA VAL A 9 -9.70 16.93 12.55
C VAL A 9 -8.60 16.38 13.46
N GLY A 10 -9.01 15.64 14.50
CA GLY A 10 -8.10 14.87 15.34
C GLY A 10 -7.71 13.57 14.65
N THR A 11 -6.41 13.27 14.59
CA THR A 11 -5.87 12.04 13.99
C THR A 11 -4.69 11.51 14.80
N ILE A 12 -4.19 10.32 14.46
CA ILE A 12 -2.89 9.82 14.94
C ILE A 12 -1.89 9.77 13.79
N TYR A 13 -0.60 9.84 14.11
CA TYR A 13 0.43 9.40 13.16
C TYR A 13 0.26 7.91 12.84
N GLY A 14 0.50 7.51 11.58
CA GLY A 14 0.40 6.11 11.14
C GLY A 14 0.18 5.96 9.64
N LEU A 15 0.51 4.79 9.08
CA LEU A 15 0.48 4.58 7.62
C LEU A 15 -0.93 4.66 7.03
N THR A 16 -1.95 4.31 7.80
CA THR A 16 -3.36 4.35 7.37
C THR A 16 -4.08 5.65 7.72
N THR A 17 -3.47 6.55 8.47
CA THR A 17 -4.13 7.73 9.03
C THR A 17 -3.57 9.02 8.45
N TYR A 18 -2.41 9.45 8.94
CA TYR A 18 -1.76 10.71 8.61
C TYR A 18 -0.24 10.58 8.81
N TYR A 19 0.52 11.01 7.81
CA TYR A 19 1.97 11.22 7.91
C TYR A 19 2.37 12.37 6.98
N ASN A 20 3.61 12.86 7.09
CA ASN A 20 4.17 13.79 6.12
C ASN A 20 5.10 13.02 5.18
N GLY A 21 4.66 12.79 3.94
CA GLY A 21 5.47 12.22 2.88
C GLY A 21 6.33 13.28 2.18
N PRO A 22 7.11 12.90 1.16
CA PRO A 22 8.03 13.82 0.45
C PRO A 22 7.34 15.03 -0.19
N ASN A 23 6.03 14.95 -0.45
CA ASN A 23 5.23 16.01 -1.08
C ASN A 23 4.34 16.78 -0.07
N GLY A 24 4.47 16.50 1.23
CA GLY A 24 3.63 17.07 2.29
C GLY A 24 2.70 16.04 2.94
N PRO A 25 1.58 16.48 3.54
CA PRO A 25 0.56 15.62 4.15
C PRO A 25 0.05 14.49 3.24
N GLU A 26 0.10 13.26 3.75
CA GLU A 26 -0.38 12.04 3.10
C GLU A 26 -1.10 11.13 4.12
N GLY A 27 -1.78 10.09 3.64
CA GLY A 27 -2.53 9.12 4.46
C GLY A 27 -4.00 8.98 4.03
N PHE A 28 -4.60 7.81 4.30
CA PHE A 28 -5.98 7.52 3.87
C PHE A 28 -7.03 8.36 4.61
N GLU A 29 -6.91 8.51 5.94
CA GLU A 29 -7.80 9.41 6.71
C GLU A 29 -7.58 10.88 6.32
N TYR A 30 -6.33 11.27 6.04
CA TYR A 30 -6.03 12.63 5.57
C TYR A 30 -6.72 12.96 4.23
N GLU A 31 -6.69 12.05 3.25
CA GLU A 31 -7.36 12.27 1.95
C GLU A 31 -8.89 12.29 2.07
N LEU A 32 -9.49 11.47 2.94
CA LEU A 32 -10.92 11.56 3.26
C LEU A 32 -11.24 12.90 3.95
N ALA A 33 -10.42 13.33 4.91
CA ALA A 33 -10.61 14.59 5.63
C ALA A 33 -10.50 15.82 4.72
N ALA A 34 -9.57 15.81 3.77
CA ALA A 34 -9.44 16.83 2.73
C ALA A 34 -10.67 16.86 1.83
N GLY A 35 -11.10 15.72 1.31
CA GLY A 35 -12.31 15.62 0.48
C GLY A 35 -13.59 16.05 1.19
N PHE A 36 -13.69 15.88 2.53
CA PHE A 36 -14.80 16.37 3.32
C PHE A 36 -14.74 17.89 3.57
N ALA A 37 -13.54 18.44 3.84
CA ALA A 37 -13.33 19.88 3.96
C ALA A 37 -13.67 20.62 2.65
N ASP A 38 -13.25 20.07 1.51
CA ASP A 38 -13.59 20.57 0.17
C ASP A 38 -15.11 20.52 -0.10
N TYR A 39 -15.78 19.43 0.28
CA TYR A 39 -17.25 19.31 0.17
C TYR A 39 -18.00 20.34 1.02
N LEU A 40 -17.46 20.66 2.21
CA LEU A 40 -17.98 21.70 3.10
C LEU A 40 -17.60 23.14 2.68
N GLY A 41 -16.63 23.31 1.77
CA GLY A 41 -16.10 24.62 1.40
C GLY A 41 -15.28 25.30 2.49
N VAL A 42 -14.58 24.53 3.35
CA VAL A 42 -13.80 25.03 4.48
C VAL A 42 -12.34 24.58 4.42
N LYS A 43 -11.44 25.29 5.12
CA LYS A 43 -10.05 24.86 5.29
C LYS A 43 -9.98 23.63 6.21
N LEU A 44 -9.19 22.63 5.84
CA LEU A 44 -8.79 21.53 6.73
C LEU A 44 -7.65 21.96 7.68
N GLU A 45 -7.78 21.65 8.97
CA GLU A 45 -6.68 21.70 9.93
C GLU A 45 -6.57 20.36 10.68
N ILE A 46 -5.39 19.71 10.59
CA ILE A 46 -5.10 18.43 11.22
C ILE A 46 -4.47 18.66 12.60
N PHE A 47 -4.96 17.93 13.59
CA PHE A 47 -4.46 17.87 14.96
C PHE A 47 -3.96 16.43 15.21
N PRO A 48 -2.68 16.14 14.95
CA PRO A 48 -2.12 14.80 15.14
C PRO A 48 -1.72 14.58 16.60
N TYR A 49 -2.02 13.38 17.10
CA TYR A 49 -1.66 12.89 18.43
C TYR A 49 -0.85 11.58 18.31
N TYR A 50 -0.27 11.12 19.42
CA TYR A 50 0.53 9.90 19.43
C TYR A 50 -0.30 8.66 19.78
N THR A 51 -1.27 8.78 20.69
CA THR A 51 -2.18 7.69 21.04
C THR A 51 -3.65 7.96 20.72
N VAL A 52 -4.39 6.88 20.46
CA VAL A 52 -5.86 6.92 20.30
C VAL A 52 -6.56 7.42 21.58
N ASN A 53 -5.94 7.23 22.75
CA ASN A 53 -6.48 7.64 24.05
C ASN A 53 -6.48 9.15 24.25
N GLU A 54 -5.53 9.88 23.67
CA GLU A 54 -5.50 11.35 23.70
C GLU A 54 -6.66 11.97 22.91
N LEU A 55 -7.10 11.34 21.82
CA LEU A 55 -8.12 11.91 20.93
C LEU A 55 -9.48 12.10 21.60
N PHE A 56 -9.98 11.09 22.31
CA PHE A 56 -11.35 11.10 22.83
C PHE A 56 -11.62 12.22 23.86
N PRO A 57 -10.75 12.48 24.87
CA PRO A 57 -10.88 13.64 25.75
C PRO A 57 -10.80 14.99 25.02
N GLN A 58 -9.98 15.09 23.97
CA GLN A 58 -9.74 16.35 23.26
C GLN A 58 -10.90 16.71 22.31
N LEU A 59 -11.50 15.72 21.66
CA LEU A 59 -12.79 15.82 20.97
C LEU A 59 -13.88 16.32 21.94
N ASP A 60 -13.95 15.72 23.13
CA ASP A 60 -14.99 16.00 24.11
C ASP A 60 -14.77 17.32 24.87
N ASN A 61 -13.55 17.88 24.79
CA ASN A 61 -13.17 19.25 25.16
C ASN A 61 -13.16 20.22 23.95
N ALA A 62 -13.76 19.83 22.81
CA ALA A 62 -13.94 20.64 21.60
C ALA A 62 -12.65 21.28 21.02
N HIS A 63 -11.48 20.67 21.25
CA HIS A 63 -10.20 21.13 20.67
C HIS A 63 -10.16 20.95 19.15
N PHE A 64 -10.85 19.93 18.65
CA PHE A 64 -11.17 19.71 17.24
C PHE A 64 -12.62 19.19 17.09
N ASP A 65 -13.12 19.09 15.86
CA ASP A 65 -14.55 18.88 15.57
C ASP A 65 -14.91 17.39 15.34
N VAL A 66 -13.97 16.58 14.83
CA VAL A 66 -14.16 15.16 14.46
C VAL A 66 -12.86 14.37 14.63
N ILE A 67 -12.94 13.07 14.95
CA ILE A 67 -11.81 12.13 14.90
C ILE A 67 -11.83 11.37 13.56
N ALA A 68 -10.71 11.39 12.84
CA ALA A 68 -10.41 10.55 11.69
C ALA A 68 -9.06 9.83 11.93
N ALA A 69 -9.12 8.64 12.53
CA ALA A 69 -7.96 7.93 13.08
C ALA A 69 -8.07 6.40 13.02
N GLY A 70 -8.76 5.84 12.02
CA GLY A 70 -8.92 4.38 11.89
C GLY A 70 -9.79 3.74 12.99
N ILE A 71 -10.67 4.52 13.63
CA ILE A 71 -11.41 4.12 14.84
C ILE A 71 -12.43 3.02 14.55
N ASN A 72 -12.20 1.82 15.11
CA ASN A 72 -13.22 0.76 15.18
C ASN A 72 -14.43 1.24 15.98
N VAL A 73 -15.63 1.03 15.42
CA VAL A 73 -16.90 1.24 16.13
C VAL A 73 -17.17 0.06 17.05
N SER A 74 -17.23 0.32 18.36
CA SER A 74 -17.54 -0.66 19.39
C SER A 74 -18.68 -0.16 20.31
N PRO A 75 -19.38 -1.04 21.05
CA PRO A 75 -20.50 -0.65 21.90
C PRO A 75 -20.08 0.35 23.00
N GLU A 76 -18.93 0.12 23.63
CA GLU A 76 -18.35 0.94 24.69
C GLU A 76 -18.03 2.36 24.18
N ARG A 77 -17.44 2.48 22.98
CA ARG A 77 -17.18 3.77 22.33
C ARG A 77 -18.47 4.44 21.86
N TYR A 78 -19.40 3.69 21.29
CA TYR A 78 -20.72 4.17 20.84
C TYR A 78 -21.62 4.62 22.01
N SER A 79 -21.38 4.11 23.22
CA SER A 79 -22.05 4.59 24.44
C SER A 79 -21.65 6.02 24.81
N GLN A 80 -20.43 6.45 24.45
CA GLN A 80 -19.85 7.75 24.81
C GLN A 80 -19.87 8.77 23.65
N PHE A 81 -19.56 8.33 22.42
CA PHE A 81 -19.41 9.18 21.24
C PHE A 81 -20.49 8.93 20.19
N ARG A 82 -20.68 9.88 19.27
CA ARG A 82 -21.45 9.68 18.03
C ARG A 82 -20.49 9.21 16.95
N PHE A 83 -21.00 8.45 15.98
CA PHE A 83 -20.23 8.04 14.80
C PHE A 83 -20.92 8.45 13.50
N GLY A 84 -20.13 8.67 12.45
CA GLY A 84 -20.60 8.72 11.06
C GLY A 84 -20.89 7.33 10.50
N PRO A 85 -21.19 7.22 9.19
CA PRO A 85 -21.25 5.92 8.52
C PRO A 85 -19.91 5.17 8.61
N ALA A 86 -19.96 3.84 8.68
CA ALA A 86 -18.77 3.03 8.53
C ALA A 86 -18.32 3.04 7.06
N TYR A 87 -17.10 3.50 6.81
CA TYR A 87 -16.57 3.66 5.45
C TYR A 87 -15.70 2.47 4.99
N GLN A 88 -15.14 1.72 5.94
CA GLN A 88 -14.33 0.52 5.73
C GLN A 88 -14.74 -0.54 6.76
N ASN A 89 -14.58 -1.82 6.42
CA ASN A 89 -14.67 -2.92 7.37
C ASN A 89 -13.30 -3.59 7.53
N VAL A 90 -12.91 -3.88 8.77
CA VAL A 90 -11.69 -4.61 9.13
C VAL A 90 -12.00 -5.78 10.04
N SER A 91 -11.00 -6.62 10.26
CA SER A 91 -11.06 -7.72 11.22
C SER A 91 -9.78 -7.75 12.03
N GLN A 92 -9.91 -7.86 13.35
CA GLN A 92 -8.77 -7.90 14.26
C GLN A 92 -8.06 -9.25 14.11
N LYS A 93 -6.77 -9.21 13.78
CA LYS A 93 -5.93 -10.41 13.58
C LYS A 93 -4.94 -10.51 14.73
N LEU A 94 -4.85 -11.70 15.34
CA LEU A 94 -3.72 -12.03 16.19
C LEU A 94 -2.54 -12.42 15.28
N VAL A 95 -1.39 -11.81 15.53
CA VAL A 95 -0.21 -11.89 14.68
C VAL A 95 0.95 -12.50 15.45
N PHE A 96 1.70 -13.37 14.77
CA PHE A 96 2.91 -14.05 15.24
C PHE A 96 3.94 -14.10 14.09
N LYS A 97 5.17 -14.51 14.38
CA LYS A 97 6.28 -14.58 13.41
C LYS A 97 6.31 -15.91 12.64
N GLN A 98 6.56 -15.84 11.33
CA GLN A 98 6.50 -16.99 10.43
C GLN A 98 7.75 -17.88 10.57
N GLY A 99 7.57 -18.94 11.35
CA GLY A 99 8.58 -19.96 11.64
C GLY A 99 8.21 -20.70 12.91
N ASP A 100 7.59 -19.98 13.83
CA ASP A 100 7.21 -20.43 15.16
C ASP A 100 5.89 -21.22 15.17
N VAL A 101 5.53 -21.72 16.35
CA VAL A 101 4.30 -22.50 16.55
C VAL A 101 3.09 -21.57 16.41
N ARG A 102 2.38 -21.70 15.28
CA ARG A 102 1.16 -20.92 15.02
C ARG A 102 0.07 -21.22 16.07
N PRO A 103 -0.38 -20.22 16.87
CA PRO A 103 -1.58 -20.37 17.69
C PRO A 103 -2.83 -20.37 16.81
N ARG A 104 -3.85 -21.10 17.23
CA ARG A 104 -5.13 -21.32 16.53
C ARG A 104 -6.31 -20.76 17.32
N GLU A 105 -6.21 -20.77 18.64
CA GLU A 105 -7.19 -20.27 19.61
C GLU A 105 -6.50 -19.52 20.77
N LEU A 106 -7.27 -18.97 21.71
CA LEU A 106 -6.75 -18.12 22.79
C LEU A 106 -5.92 -18.93 23.82
N GLU A 107 -6.24 -20.21 23.95
CA GLU A 107 -5.58 -21.20 24.81
C GLU A 107 -4.16 -21.54 24.35
N ASP A 108 -3.84 -21.37 23.06
CA ASP A 108 -2.51 -21.60 22.49
C ASP A 108 -1.50 -20.47 22.84
N LEU A 109 -1.95 -19.36 23.43
CA LEU A 109 -1.13 -18.15 23.59
C LEU A 109 -0.15 -18.26 24.77
N THR A 110 1.07 -18.69 24.49
CA THR A 110 2.18 -18.75 25.46
C THR A 110 3.24 -17.69 25.17
N GLY A 111 3.47 -16.75 26.09
CA GLY A 111 4.61 -15.82 26.01
C GLY A 111 4.24 -14.33 26.16
N ASN A 112 5.07 -13.47 25.57
CA ASN A 112 4.93 -12.03 25.55
C ASN A 112 3.85 -11.60 24.54
N PHE A 113 2.67 -11.27 25.05
CA PHE A 113 1.57 -10.70 24.27
C PHE A 113 1.34 -9.23 24.68
N MET A 114 1.36 -8.30 23.72
CA MET A 114 1.11 -6.87 23.96
C MET A 114 0.19 -6.25 22.89
N VAL A 115 -0.63 -5.26 23.28
CA VAL A 115 -1.44 -4.44 22.38
C VAL A 115 -1.37 -2.95 22.75
N VAL A 116 -1.75 -2.06 21.83
CA VAL A 116 -1.90 -0.62 22.11
C VAL A 116 -3.00 -0.42 23.16
N ALA A 117 -2.73 0.35 24.20
CA ALA A 117 -3.67 0.60 25.30
C ALA A 117 -4.94 1.32 24.83
N GLY A 118 -6.12 0.92 25.32
CA GLY A 118 -7.40 1.56 24.98
C GLY A 118 -7.83 1.48 23.50
N SER A 119 -7.09 0.73 22.68
CA SER A 119 -7.46 0.34 21.32
C SER A 119 -8.72 -0.52 21.28
N GLY A 120 -9.28 -0.72 20.08
CA GLY A 120 -10.35 -1.72 19.88
C GLY A 120 -9.89 -3.16 20.17
N HIS A 121 -8.57 -3.40 20.10
CA HIS A 121 -7.92 -4.67 20.40
C HIS A 121 -7.89 -4.93 21.91
N SER A 122 -7.40 -3.96 22.68
CA SER A 122 -7.44 -3.90 24.15
C SER A 122 -8.86 -4.11 24.70
N GLU A 123 -9.86 -3.51 24.07
CA GLU A 123 -11.28 -3.68 24.43
C GLU A 123 -11.81 -5.09 24.13
N THR A 124 -11.46 -5.63 22.95
CA THR A 124 -11.86 -6.98 22.53
C THR A 124 -11.23 -8.06 23.45
N LEU A 125 -9.97 -7.89 23.87
CA LEU A 125 -9.31 -8.79 24.81
C LEU A 125 -9.91 -8.75 26.22
N ARG A 126 -10.33 -7.57 26.72
CA ARG A 126 -11.09 -7.47 27.98
C ARG A 126 -12.40 -8.27 27.93
N ASN A 127 -13.08 -8.26 26.79
CA ASN A 127 -14.34 -8.99 26.64
C ASN A 127 -14.08 -10.51 26.54
N PHE A 128 -13.05 -10.98 25.84
CA PHE A 128 -12.64 -12.39 25.87
C PHE A 128 -12.16 -12.86 27.26
N LYS A 129 -11.51 -12.01 28.06
CA LYS A 129 -11.03 -12.35 29.42
C LYS A 129 -12.14 -12.80 30.38
N ALA A 130 -13.40 -12.48 30.10
CA ALA A 130 -14.55 -12.96 30.87
C ALA A 130 -14.86 -14.46 30.64
N GLU A 131 -14.57 -14.97 29.43
CA GLU A 131 -14.82 -16.36 29.02
C GLU A 131 -13.54 -17.20 29.04
N HIS A 132 -12.37 -16.56 28.94
CA HIS A 132 -11.03 -17.18 28.97
C HIS A 132 -10.21 -16.63 30.17
N PRO A 133 -10.40 -17.16 31.40
CA PRO A 133 -9.85 -16.55 32.61
C PRO A 133 -8.32 -16.51 32.70
N ASP A 134 -7.61 -17.35 31.93
CA ASP A 134 -6.14 -17.42 31.94
C ASP A 134 -5.49 -16.44 30.94
N LEU A 135 -6.22 -15.91 29.96
CA LEU A 135 -5.73 -15.02 28.90
C LEU A 135 -4.99 -13.78 29.44
N SER A 136 -3.69 -13.65 29.21
CA SER A 136 -2.89 -12.51 29.69
C SER A 136 -2.25 -11.72 28.55
N TRP A 137 -2.34 -10.39 28.62
CA TRP A 137 -1.65 -9.46 27.72
C TRP A 137 -1.11 -8.25 28.50
N GLN A 138 -0.22 -7.51 27.86
CA GLN A 138 0.28 -6.21 28.31
C GLN A 138 -0.33 -5.09 27.45
N GLU A 139 -0.47 -3.88 28.00
CA GLU A 139 -0.93 -2.71 27.25
C GLU A 139 0.14 -1.61 27.29
N THR A 140 0.38 -0.95 26.16
CA THR A 140 1.36 0.12 26.02
C THR A 140 0.75 1.41 25.47
N ASN A 141 1.24 2.56 25.93
CA ASN A 141 0.98 3.87 25.31
C ASN A 141 2.21 4.38 24.54
N ASP A 142 3.33 3.64 24.60
CA ASP A 142 4.66 4.07 24.13
C ASP A 142 5.08 3.36 22.82
N LYS A 143 4.19 2.54 22.23
CA LYS A 143 4.36 1.91 20.91
C LYS A 143 3.02 1.89 20.15
N ASP A 144 3.05 2.13 18.84
CA ASP A 144 1.89 2.02 17.95
C ASP A 144 1.63 0.58 17.42
N SER A 145 0.73 0.43 16.45
CA SER A 145 0.41 -0.90 15.85
C SER A 145 1.50 -1.42 14.92
N GLU A 146 2.26 -0.53 14.28
CA GLU A 146 3.37 -0.86 13.40
C GLU A 146 4.60 -1.28 14.23
N GLU A 147 4.93 -0.53 15.29
CA GLU A 147 6.02 -0.85 16.23
C GLU A 147 5.80 -2.17 16.99
N LEU A 148 4.55 -2.50 17.33
CA LEU A 148 4.23 -3.80 17.94
C LEU A 148 4.40 -4.97 16.97
N LEU A 149 4.22 -4.75 15.66
CA LEU A 149 4.53 -5.76 14.64
C LEU A 149 6.04 -5.90 14.44
N GLU A 150 6.79 -4.81 14.51
CA GLU A 150 8.26 -4.84 14.48
C GLU A 150 8.85 -5.51 15.73
N ALA A 151 8.25 -5.33 16.91
CA ALA A 151 8.60 -6.05 18.13
C ALA A 151 8.33 -7.58 18.03
N VAL A 152 7.29 -8.00 17.31
CA VAL A 152 7.06 -9.43 16.98
C VAL A 152 8.10 -9.96 15.99
N LEU A 153 8.61 -9.13 15.07
CA LEU A 153 9.68 -9.52 14.15
C LEU A 153 11.06 -9.59 14.84
N ALA A 154 11.27 -8.78 15.87
CA ALA A 154 12.50 -8.69 16.66
C ALA A 154 12.62 -9.75 17.78
N ASP A 155 11.64 -10.64 17.93
CA ASP A 155 11.55 -11.62 19.04
C ASP A 155 11.41 -10.97 20.44
N GLU A 156 10.95 -9.70 20.52
CA GLU A 156 10.58 -9.05 21.79
C GLU A 156 9.20 -9.52 22.27
N LEU A 157 8.29 -9.75 21.33
CA LEU A 157 6.92 -10.22 21.53
C LEU A 157 6.69 -11.53 20.76
N ASP A 158 6.02 -12.49 21.37
CA ASP A 158 5.49 -13.65 20.67
C ASP A 158 4.24 -13.26 19.85
N TYR A 159 3.41 -12.36 20.41
CA TYR A 159 2.11 -11.98 19.82
C TYR A 159 1.79 -10.48 19.92
N THR A 160 1.04 -9.99 18.93
CA THR A 160 0.26 -8.75 19.01
C THR A 160 -1.09 -8.91 18.31
N VAL A 161 -1.98 -7.92 18.43
CA VAL A 161 -3.24 -7.84 17.68
C VAL A 161 -3.30 -6.51 16.94
N VAL A 162 -3.62 -6.58 15.65
CA VAL A 162 -3.75 -5.41 14.76
C VAL A 162 -4.92 -5.60 13.78
N ASP A 163 -5.34 -4.52 13.14
CA ASP A 163 -6.39 -4.59 12.12
C ASP A 163 -5.87 -5.12 10.77
N SER A 164 -6.75 -5.81 10.04
CA SER A 164 -6.42 -6.47 8.78
C SER A 164 -5.95 -5.53 7.65
N ASN A 165 -6.20 -4.22 7.75
CA ASN A 165 -5.71 -3.21 6.81
C ASN A 165 -4.24 -2.84 7.08
N ILE A 166 -3.88 -2.52 8.33
CA ILE A 166 -2.51 -2.26 8.79
C ILE A 166 -1.65 -3.50 8.51
N LEU A 167 -2.13 -4.69 8.88
CA LEU A 167 -1.41 -5.94 8.64
C LEU A 167 -1.18 -6.23 7.15
N ALA A 168 -2.11 -5.88 6.27
CA ALA A 168 -1.90 -6.05 4.82
C ALA A 168 -0.78 -5.15 4.30
N LEU A 169 -0.66 -3.93 4.81
CA LEU A 169 0.45 -3.01 4.49
C LEU A 169 1.79 -3.51 5.08
N MET A 170 1.81 -3.99 6.32
CA MET A 170 3.05 -4.42 6.98
C MET A 170 3.61 -5.73 6.43
N ARG A 171 2.75 -6.73 6.13
CA ARG A 171 3.18 -8.02 5.53
C ARG A 171 3.89 -7.88 4.18
N ARG A 172 3.66 -6.78 3.48
CA ARG A 172 4.35 -6.45 2.22
C ARG A 172 5.84 -6.18 2.42
N ARG A 173 6.18 -5.48 3.50
CA ARG A 173 7.54 -5.10 3.89
C ARG A 173 8.21 -6.25 4.65
N TYR A 174 7.45 -6.85 5.56
CA TYR A 174 7.86 -7.92 6.45
C TYR A 174 6.99 -9.17 6.22
N PRO A 175 7.26 -9.98 5.17
CA PRO A 175 6.46 -11.16 4.85
C PRO A 175 6.44 -12.21 5.97
N GLU A 176 7.42 -12.17 6.87
CA GLU A 176 7.48 -12.97 8.09
C GLU A 176 6.30 -12.72 9.06
N LEU A 177 5.58 -11.59 8.99
CA LEU A 177 4.35 -11.40 9.79
C LEU A 177 3.25 -12.38 9.36
N SER A 178 2.64 -13.09 10.30
CA SER A 178 1.63 -14.13 10.00
C SER A 178 0.44 -14.15 10.95
N ILE A 179 -0.72 -14.55 10.42
CA ILE A 179 -1.99 -14.56 11.16
C ILE A 179 -2.12 -15.89 11.90
N GLY A 180 -2.21 -15.83 13.23
CA GLY A 180 -2.64 -16.95 14.07
C GLY A 180 -4.11 -17.26 13.81
N PHE A 181 -4.98 -16.36 14.27
CA PHE A 181 -6.43 -16.40 14.05
C PHE A 181 -7.02 -14.98 14.03
N SER A 182 -8.35 -14.87 14.01
CA SER A 182 -9.07 -13.57 14.01
C SER A 182 -9.90 -13.45 15.28
N LEU A 183 -9.76 -12.34 16.00
CA LEU A 183 -10.54 -12.04 17.22
C LEU A 183 -11.90 -11.43 16.89
N SER A 184 -12.02 -10.75 15.75
CA SER A 184 -13.29 -10.28 15.20
C SER A 184 -13.41 -10.64 13.72
N GLN A 185 -14.64 -10.92 13.27
CA GLN A 185 -14.92 -11.29 11.87
C GLN A 185 -15.11 -10.06 10.96
N SER A 186 -15.81 -9.04 11.46
CA SER A 186 -15.93 -7.73 10.82
C SER A 186 -16.26 -6.67 11.87
N GLN A 187 -15.54 -5.54 11.84
CA GLN A 187 -15.82 -4.32 12.59
C GLN A 187 -15.77 -3.14 11.61
N GLY A 188 -16.76 -2.27 11.68
CA GLY A 188 -16.77 -1.05 10.89
C GLY A 188 -15.79 -0.02 11.45
N ILE A 189 -15.06 0.65 10.57
CA ILE A 189 -14.29 1.85 10.89
C ILE A 189 -15.13 3.07 10.50
N ALA A 190 -15.28 4.02 11.43
CA ALA A 190 -16.02 5.26 11.21
C ALA A 190 -15.41 6.42 12.01
N TRP A 191 -15.60 7.65 11.50
CA TRP A 191 -15.23 8.86 12.23
C TRP A 191 -16.14 9.12 13.43
N ALA A 192 -15.57 9.70 14.49
CA ALA A 192 -16.29 9.97 15.75
C ALA A 192 -16.48 11.47 16.01
N THR A 193 -17.64 11.87 16.55
CA THR A 193 -17.95 13.23 16.99
C THR A 193 -18.53 13.23 18.42
N SER A 194 -18.36 14.32 19.18
CA SER A 194 -18.83 14.39 20.58
C SER A 194 -20.36 14.36 20.66
N LYS A 195 -20.90 13.73 21.72
CA LYS A 195 -22.34 13.81 22.04
C LYS A 195 -22.79 15.19 22.53
N LYS A 196 -21.86 16.08 22.91
CA LYS A 196 -22.14 17.45 23.39
C LYS A 196 -22.49 18.43 22.28
N GLY A 197 -22.10 18.13 21.04
CA GLY A 197 -22.42 18.93 19.86
C GLY A 197 -23.81 18.66 19.28
N ASP A 198 -24.22 19.51 18.34
CA ASP A 198 -25.41 19.29 17.54
C ASP A 198 -25.25 18.13 16.53
N ASP A 199 -26.33 17.84 15.81
CA ASP A 199 -26.38 16.77 14.80
C ASP A 199 -25.96 17.23 13.38
N ALA A 200 -25.69 18.52 13.15
CA ALA A 200 -25.46 19.06 11.81
C ALA A 200 -24.15 18.54 11.19
N LEU A 201 -23.05 18.50 11.95
CA LEU A 201 -21.80 17.87 11.50
C LEU A 201 -22.00 16.39 11.17
N ARG A 202 -22.78 15.66 11.99
CA ARG A 202 -23.08 14.24 11.75
C ARG A 202 -23.96 14.04 10.51
N ALA A 203 -24.91 14.93 10.24
CA ALA A 203 -25.72 14.91 9.03
C ALA A 203 -24.87 15.16 7.78
N ALA A 204 -23.97 16.16 7.81
CA ALA A 204 -23.04 16.43 6.72
C ALA A 204 -22.09 15.25 6.43
N LEU A 205 -21.62 14.55 7.47
CA LEU A 205 -20.85 13.32 7.31
C LEU A 205 -21.67 12.21 6.63
N ILE A 206 -22.94 12.03 7.00
CA ILE A 206 -23.82 11.03 6.38
C ILE A 206 -24.05 11.34 4.89
N GLU A 207 -24.32 12.60 4.54
CA GLU A 207 -24.47 13.01 3.13
C GLU A 207 -23.17 12.85 2.34
N TYR A 208 -22.04 13.30 2.89
CA TYR A 208 -20.73 13.17 2.26
C TYR A 208 -20.36 11.71 1.98
N PHE A 209 -20.40 10.84 3.00
CA PHE A 209 -20.07 9.42 2.82
C PHE A 209 -21.06 8.72 1.88
N GLY A 210 -22.35 9.08 1.90
CA GLY A 210 -23.32 8.63 0.90
C GLY A 210 -22.91 9.02 -0.53
N LYS A 211 -22.53 10.28 -0.74
CA LYS A 211 -22.09 10.83 -2.03
C LYS A 211 -20.81 10.15 -2.55
N ILE A 212 -19.77 10.02 -1.70
CA ILE A 212 -18.50 9.39 -2.12
C ILE A 212 -18.58 7.86 -2.25
N HIS A 213 -19.57 7.23 -1.63
CA HIS A 213 -19.89 5.82 -1.86
C HIS A 213 -20.59 5.65 -3.22
N GLN A 214 -21.65 6.43 -3.50
CA GLN A 214 -22.44 6.34 -4.73
C GLN A 214 -21.65 6.66 -6.00
N ASN A 215 -20.75 7.66 -5.96
CA ASN A 215 -19.96 8.07 -7.13
C ASN A 215 -18.66 7.25 -7.33
N GLY A 216 -18.35 6.32 -6.43
CA GLY A 216 -17.15 5.48 -6.47
C GLY A 216 -15.87 6.11 -5.90
N THR A 217 -15.86 7.37 -5.46
CA THR A 217 -14.67 8.05 -4.90
C THR A 217 -14.09 7.29 -3.69
N LEU A 218 -14.93 6.81 -2.77
CA LEU A 218 -14.49 6.01 -1.62
C LEU A 218 -13.81 4.70 -2.06
N ALA A 219 -14.37 4.02 -3.06
CA ALA A 219 -13.80 2.79 -3.60
C ALA A 219 -12.48 3.02 -4.35
N ALA A 220 -12.34 4.17 -5.03
CA ALA A 220 -11.09 4.56 -5.68
C ALA A 220 -9.98 4.84 -4.64
N LEU A 221 -10.31 5.51 -3.53
CA LEU A 221 -9.37 5.75 -2.44
C LEU A 221 -9.01 4.45 -1.68
N GLU A 222 -9.98 3.55 -1.46
CA GLU A 222 -9.71 2.19 -0.96
C GLU A 222 -8.75 1.42 -1.88
N ASP A 223 -8.95 1.46 -3.20
CA ASP A 223 -8.07 0.75 -4.13
C ASP A 223 -6.68 1.40 -4.18
N LYS A 224 -6.59 2.74 -4.13
CA LYS A 224 -5.33 3.50 -4.06
C LYS A 224 -4.44 2.97 -2.93
N HIS A 225 -4.96 2.96 -1.70
CA HIS A 225 -4.22 2.60 -0.49
C HIS A 225 -4.11 1.09 -0.26
N PHE A 226 -5.21 0.34 -0.40
CA PHE A 226 -5.28 -1.06 0.04
C PHE A 226 -5.45 -2.09 -1.09
N GLY A 227 -5.91 -1.66 -2.27
CA GLY A 227 -6.40 -2.55 -3.35
C GLY A 227 -5.38 -3.54 -3.93
N HIS A 228 -4.09 -3.30 -3.71
CA HIS A 228 -2.97 -4.09 -4.23
C HIS A 228 -2.25 -4.94 -3.15
N VAL A 229 -2.50 -4.66 -1.85
CA VAL A 229 -1.96 -5.42 -0.70
C VAL A 229 -2.94 -6.41 -0.07
N ARG A 230 -4.26 -6.29 -0.33
CA ARG A 230 -5.29 -7.24 0.16
C ARG A 230 -5.02 -8.71 -0.25
N GLN A 231 -4.23 -8.95 -1.30
CA GLN A 231 -3.71 -10.27 -1.66
C GLN A 231 -2.22 -10.37 -1.30
N PHE A 232 -1.87 -11.36 -0.48
CA PHE A 232 -0.51 -11.61 -0.02
C PHE A 232 -0.04 -13.01 -0.43
N ASN A 233 1.17 -13.10 -1.00
CA ASN A 233 1.88 -14.36 -1.19
C ASN A 233 3.28 -14.26 -0.57
N TYR A 234 3.51 -15.05 0.48
CA TYR A 234 4.77 -15.11 1.22
C TYR A 234 5.99 -15.40 0.33
N VAL A 235 5.85 -16.33 -0.63
CA VAL A 235 6.97 -16.77 -1.46
C VAL A 235 7.36 -15.67 -2.44
N ASP A 236 6.40 -15.16 -3.22
CA ASP A 236 6.63 -14.09 -4.21
C ASP A 236 7.24 -12.84 -3.57
N THR A 237 6.75 -12.44 -2.39
CA THR A 237 7.27 -11.26 -1.67
C THR A 237 8.71 -11.47 -1.19
N ARG A 238 9.07 -12.64 -0.66
CA ARG A 238 10.47 -12.93 -0.25
C ARG A 238 11.41 -13.09 -1.44
N ASP A 239 10.96 -13.72 -2.52
CA ASP A 239 11.73 -13.82 -3.77
C ASP A 239 11.95 -12.45 -4.43
N PHE A 240 10.99 -11.53 -4.30
CA PHE A 240 11.14 -10.13 -4.70
C PHE A 240 12.15 -9.37 -3.84
N ILE A 241 11.98 -9.37 -2.50
CA ILE A 241 12.88 -8.64 -1.58
C ILE A 241 14.32 -9.14 -1.74
N ARG A 242 14.53 -10.47 -1.82
CA ARG A 242 15.85 -11.04 -2.10
C ARG A 242 16.39 -10.58 -3.46
N SER A 243 15.57 -10.62 -4.52
CA SER A 243 15.98 -10.13 -5.85
C SER A 243 16.29 -8.63 -5.87
N ALA A 244 15.66 -7.83 -5.01
CA ALA A 244 15.91 -6.39 -4.92
C ALA A 244 17.28 -6.11 -4.31
N ALA A 245 17.72 -6.89 -3.31
CA ALA A 245 19.09 -6.83 -2.81
C ALA A 245 20.11 -7.42 -3.80
N GLU A 246 19.82 -8.58 -4.41
CA GLU A 246 20.79 -9.35 -5.21
C GLU A 246 20.99 -8.86 -6.65
N LYS A 247 19.96 -8.28 -7.29
CA LYS A 247 19.96 -8.03 -8.76
C LYS A 247 19.71 -6.59 -9.15
N LEU A 248 18.85 -5.87 -8.41
CA LEU A 248 18.46 -4.51 -8.80
C LEU A 248 19.65 -3.54 -8.88
N PRO A 249 20.68 -3.58 -8.02
CA PRO A 249 21.84 -2.68 -8.13
C PRO A 249 22.58 -2.76 -9.47
N GLN A 250 22.52 -3.90 -10.19
CA GLN A 250 23.11 -4.04 -11.52
C GLN A 250 22.36 -3.21 -12.59
N TYR A 251 21.06 -2.94 -12.37
CA TYR A 251 20.18 -2.32 -13.36
C TYR A 251 19.60 -0.97 -12.93
N GLN A 252 19.72 -0.61 -11.64
CA GLN A 252 19.23 0.67 -11.10
C GLN A 252 19.71 1.90 -11.89
N PRO A 253 21.00 2.06 -12.24
CA PRO A 253 21.44 3.22 -13.02
C PRO A 253 20.76 3.34 -14.39
N LEU A 254 20.41 2.21 -15.01
CA LEU A 254 19.65 2.17 -16.28
C LEU A 254 18.18 2.52 -16.06
N PHE A 255 17.57 2.07 -14.96
CA PHE A 255 16.22 2.48 -14.60
C PHE A 255 16.15 3.98 -14.30
N GLU A 256 17.13 4.53 -13.57
CA GLU A 256 17.27 5.96 -13.28
C GLU A 256 17.46 6.78 -14.57
N GLN A 257 18.38 6.37 -15.44
CA GLN A 257 18.66 7.04 -16.72
C GLN A 257 17.46 7.07 -17.67
N TYR A 258 16.61 6.03 -17.67
CA TYR A 258 15.48 5.90 -18.60
C TYR A 258 14.10 6.06 -17.95
N ALA A 259 13.99 6.58 -16.72
CA ALA A 259 12.70 6.79 -16.07
C ALA A 259 11.85 7.90 -16.75
N ASN A 260 12.51 8.89 -17.38
CA ASN A 260 11.90 10.11 -17.89
C ASN A 260 11.17 10.87 -16.76
N GLU A 261 9.88 11.16 -16.92
CA GLU A 261 9.03 11.83 -15.91
C GLU A 261 8.45 10.86 -14.86
N LEU A 262 8.74 9.55 -14.95
CA LEU A 262 8.29 8.54 -14.00
C LEU A 262 9.31 8.34 -12.87
N ASP A 263 8.85 7.78 -11.75
CA ASP A 263 9.78 7.26 -10.74
C ASP A 263 10.51 6.02 -11.29
N TRP A 264 11.83 5.97 -11.16
CA TRP A 264 12.62 4.82 -11.65
C TRP A 264 12.23 3.50 -10.98
N ARG A 265 11.77 3.55 -9.72
CA ARG A 265 11.34 2.37 -8.94
C ARG A 265 10.10 1.74 -9.56
N LEU A 266 9.26 2.52 -10.22
CA LEU A 266 8.10 2.03 -10.97
C LEU A 266 8.54 1.29 -12.25
N LEU A 267 9.54 1.80 -12.96
CA LEU A 267 10.13 1.15 -14.14
C LEU A 267 10.85 -0.15 -13.75
N ALA A 268 11.55 -0.16 -12.61
CA ALA A 268 12.15 -1.34 -12.02
C ALA A 268 11.10 -2.39 -11.61
N ALA A 269 10.02 -1.98 -10.96
CA ALA A 269 8.88 -2.84 -10.58
C ALA A 269 8.18 -3.47 -11.79
N LEU A 270 7.98 -2.70 -12.86
CA LEU A 270 7.50 -3.19 -14.15
C LEU A 270 8.44 -4.27 -14.73
N SER A 271 9.75 -4.01 -14.73
CA SER A 271 10.76 -4.97 -15.20
C SER A 271 10.81 -6.26 -14.37
N TYR A 272 10.56 -6.18 -13.06
CA TYR A 272 10.46 -7.37 -12.21
C TYR A 272 9.24 -8.22 -12.57
N GLN A 273 8.07 -7.60 -12.73
CA GLN A 273 6.85 -8.33 -13.13
C GLN A 273 7.01 -8.98 -14.52
N GLU A 274 7.74 -8.38 -15.45
CA GLU A 274 7.99 -8.98 -16.77
C GLU A 274 9.06 -10.09 -16.76
N SER A 275 10.15 -9.93 -16.00
CA SER A 275 11.36 -10.77 -16.16
C SER A 275 12.01 -11.29 -14.88
N HIS A 276 11.60 -10.84 -13.70
CA HIS A 276 12.28 -11.03 -12.41
C HIS A 276 13.77 -10.57 -12.45
N TRP A 277 13.99 -9.50 -13.22
CA TRP A 277 15.28 -8.94 -13.65
C TRP A 277 16.22 -9.93 -14.35
N ASN A 278 15.67 -10.79 -15.22
CA ASN A 278 16.43 -11.71 -16.07
C ASN A 278 16.53 -11.19 -17.52
N PRO A 279 17.67 -10.65 -17.98
CA PRO A 279 17.82 -10.17 -19.36
C PRO A 279 17.74 -11.30 -20.42
N LYS A 280 17.85 -12.56 -20.01
CA LYS A 280 17.70 -13.76 -20.86
C LYS A 280 16.29 -14.35 -20.81
N ALA A 281 15.33 -13.67 -20.17
CA ALA A 281 13.92 -14.08 -20.15
C ALA A 281 13.35 -14.26 -21.57
N LYS A 282 12.46 -15.25 -21.71
CA LYS A 282 11.79 -15.61 -22.96
C LYS A 282 10.46 -16.30 -22.63
N SER A 283 9.35 -15.77 -23.15
CA SER A 283 8.05 -16.43 -23.02
C SER A 283 7.81 -17.50 -24.11
N VAL A 284 6.73 -18.26 -23.93
CA VAL A 284 6.15 -19.11 -25.00
C VAL A 284 5.58 -18.30 -26.17
N THR A 285 5.18 -17.04 -25.95
CA THR A 285 4.68 -16.10 -26.98
C THR A 285 5.81 -15.37 -27.74
N GLY A 286 7.08 -15.57 -27.35
CA GLY A 286 8.24 -15.03 -28.07
C GLY A 286 8.69 -13.62 -27.67
N VAL A 287 8.06 -13.02 -26.65
CA VAL A 287 8.62 -11.85 -25.96
C VAL A 287 9.91 -12.22 -25.21
N ARG A 288 10.83 -11.25 -25.05
CA ARG A 288 12.17 -11.45 -24.44
C ARG A 288 12.70 -10.17 -23.80
N GLY A 289 13.63 -10.33 -22.86
CA GLY A 289 14.38 -9.24 -22.23
C GLY A 289 13.86 -8.83 -20.86
N LEU A 290 14.53 -7.85 -20.25
CA LEU A 290 14.14 -7.26 -18.96
C LEU A 290 12.74 -6.65 -18.96
N MET A 291 12.29 -6.17 -20.13
CA MET A 291 11.00 -5.53 -20.35
C MET A 291 10.12 -6.31 -21.33
N MET A 292 10.44 -7.59 -21.59
CA MET A 292 9.65 -8.52 -22.41
C MET A 292 9.05 -7.92 -23.69
N LEU A 293 9.88 -7.21 -24.46
CA LEU A 293 9.43 -6.54 -25.68
C LEU A 293 9.03 -7.56 -26.76
N THR A 294 7.99 -7.26 -27.54
CA THR A 294 7.68 -8.01 -28.77
C THR A 294 8.73 -7.71 -29.86
N LEU A 295 8.80 -8.52 -30.92
CA LEU A 295 9.67 -8.20 -32.07
C LEU A 295 9.26 -6.91 -32.79
N ASN A 296 7.96 -6.61 -32.83
CA ASN A 296 7.43 -5.40 -33.47
C ASN A 296 7.76 -4.18 -32.60
N THR A 297 7.35 -4.20 -31.33
CA THR A 297 7.64 -3.15 -30.34
C THR A 297 9.13 -2.81 -30.28
N ALA A 298 10.00 -3.82 -30.28
CA ALA A 298 11.45 -3.61 -30.30
C ALA A 298 11.93 -2.93 -31.59
N LYS A 299 11.44 -3.38 -32.76
CA LYS A 299 11.79 -2.75 -34.04
C LYS A 299 11.32 -1.30 -34.12
N ASP A 300 10.10 -1.03 -33.67
CA ASP A 300 9.47 0.29 -33.75
C ASP A 300 10.15 1.32 -32.81
N LEU A 301 10.86 0.84 -31.76
CA LEU A 301 11.62 1.64 -30.78
C LEU A 301 13.16 1.54 -30.95
N GLY A 302 13.62 1.04 -32.11
CA GLY A 302 15.05 0.95 -32.44
C GLY A 302 15.87 -0.03 -31.57
N VAL A 303 15.22 -0.94 -30.85
CA VAL A 303 15.86 -1.96 -30.01
C VAL A 303 16.42 -3.08 -30.90
N THR A 304 17.72 -3.03 -31.15
CA THR A 304 18.43 -4.02 -31.99
C THR A 304 18.63 -5.36 -31.27
N SER A 305 18.82 -5.31 -29.94
CA SER A 305 18.90 -6.50 -29.08
C SER A 305 17.90 -6.40 -27.93
N ARG A 306 16.91 -7.29 -27.92
CA ARG A 306 16.01 -7.48 -26.76
C ARG A 306 16.65 -8.21 -25.58
N LEU A 307 17.87 -8.73 -25.72
CA LEU A 307 18.60 -9.41 -24.65
C LEU A 307 19.69 -8.52 -24.01
N ASP A 308 19.82 -7.31 -24.53
CA ASP A 308 20.67 -6.26 -23.98
C ASP A 308 19.90 -5.49 -22.90
N PRO A 309 20.44 -5.32 -21.67
CA PRO A 309 19.75 -4.66 -20.57
C PRO A 309 19.35 -3.21 -20.90
N GLU A 310 20.30 -2.42 -21.42
CA GLU A 310 20.13 -0.99 -21.72
C GLU A 310 19.01 -0.78 -22.76
N GLN A 311 19.14 -1.41 -23.94
CA GLN A 311 18.11 -1.30 -24.98
C GLN A 311 16.77 -1.88 -24.55
N SER A 312 16.75 -2.96 -23.74
CA SER A 312 15.50 -3.51 -23.22
C SER A 312 14.81 -2.53 -22.26
N ILE A 313 15.54 -1.90 -21.33
CA ILE A 313 14.99 -0.95 -20.36
C ILE A 313 14.50 0.31 -21.06
N ARG A 314 15.34 0.92 -21.92
CA ARG A 314 14.99 2.11 -22.71
C ARG A 314 13.72 1.89 -23.53
N GLY A 315 13.67 0.84 -24.34
CA GLY A 315 12.49 0.51 -25.15
C GLY A 315 11.25 0.15 -24.31
N GLY A 316 11.42 -0.41 -23.11
CA GLY A 316 10.32 -0.66 -22.19
C GLY A 316 9.71 0.63 -21.64
N SER A 317 10.54 1.60 -21.30
CA SER A 317 10.13 2.94 -20.83
C SER A 317 9.47 3.76 -21.94
N GLU A 318 10.08 3.83 -23.12
CA GLU A 318 9.51 4.49 -24.31
C GLU A 318 8.14 3.91 -24.69
N TYR A 319 7.96 2.58 -24.56
CA TYR A 319 6.66 1.96 -24.80
C TYR A 319 5.62 2.36 -23.75
N LEU A 320 5.99 2.41 -22.46
CA LEU A 320 5.07 2.87 -21.40
C LEU A 320 4.69 4.35 -21.56
N ALA A 321 5.63 5.23 -21.90
CA ALA A 321 5.38 6.63 -22.22
C ALA A 321 4.44 6.78 -23.44
N THR A 322 4.63 5.94 -24.46
CA THR A 322 3.74 5.86 -25.64
C THR A 322 2.34 5.34 -25.28
N LEU A 323 2.18 4.57 -24.19
CA LEU A 323 0.87 4.16 -23.70
C LEU A 323 0.21 5.25 -22.85
N LEU A 324 0.96 5.90 -21.94
CA LEU A 324 0.49 7.02 -21.11
C LEU A 324 -0.10 8.16 -21.95
N THR A 325 0.59 8.56 -23.03
CA THR A 325 0.12 9.60 -23.97
C THR A 325 -1.08 9.17 -24.83
N ARG A 326 -1.45 7.89 -24.81
CA ARG A 326 -2.62 7.34 -25.53
C ARG A 326 -3.80 7.02 -24.61
N ILE A 327 -3.63 7.15 -23.29
CA ILE A 327 -4.76 7.17 -22.35
C ILE A 327 -5.42 8.57 -22.46
N PRO A 328 -6.76 8.68 -22.54
CA PRO A 328 -7.43 9.98 -22.68
C PRO A 328 -7.05 10.99 -21.59
N GLU A 329 -6.76 12.23 -21.98
CA GLU A 329 -6.29 13.31 -21.08
C GLU A 329 -7.19 13.56 -19.87
N ARG A 330 -8.50 13.34 -20.03
CA ARG A 330 -9.51 13.46 -18.95
C ARG A 330 -9.34 12.44 -17.81
N ILE A 331 -8.58 11.36 -18.02
CA ILE A 331 -8.20 10.41 -16.96
C ILE A 331 -6.99 11.00 -16.23
N PRO A 332 -7.09 11.38 -14.94
CA PRO A 332 -5.98 11.97 -14.19
C PRO A 332 -5.01 10.89 -13.69
N HIS A 333 -3.88 11.31 -13.13
CA HIS A 333 -3.08 10.44 -12.25
C HIS A 333 -3.79 10.31 -10.88
N PRO A 334 -3.62 9.18 -10.15
CA PRO A 334 -2.77 8.04 -10.49
C PRO A 334 -3.38 7.11 -11.56
N ASP A 335 -4.69 7.13 -11.77
CA ASP A 335 -5.40 6.13 -12.59
C ASP A 335 -4.86 6.01 -14.02
N ARG A 336 -4.45 7.11 -14.66
CA ARG A 336 -3.81 7.10 -16.00
C ARG A 336 -2.65 6.11 -16.10
N LEU A 337 -1.85 5.97 -15.03
CA LEU A 337 -0.77 5.00 -14.98
C LEU A 337 -1.27 3.55 -14.86
N TRP A 338 -2.31 3.31 -14.05
CA TRP A 338 -2.92 1.98 -13.93
C TRP A 338 -3.54 1.53 -15.27
N PHE A 339 -4.20 2.45 -15.99
CA PHE A 339 -4.63 2.22 -17.37
C PHE A 339 -3.45 1.95 -18.30
N ALA A 340 -2.36 2.72 -18.26
CA ALA A 340 -1.19 2.49 -19.12
C ALA A 340 -0.50 1.14 -18.84
N LEU A 341 -0.35 0.73 -17.57
CA LEU A 341 0.20 -0.58 -17.20
C LEU A 341 -0.73 -1.73 -17.62
N ALA A 342 -2.05 -1.57 -17.50
CA ALA A 342 -3.00 -2.54 -18.04
C ALA A 342 -2.89 -2.65 -19.57
N ALA A 343 -2.74 -1.52 -20.28
CA ALA A 343 -2.53 -1.49 -21.72
C ALA A 343 -1.20 -2.11 -22.15
N TYR A 344 -0.17 -2.09 -21.29
CA TYR A 344 1.11 -2.76 -21.52
C TYR A 344 0.92 -4.28 -21.58
N ASN A 345 0.18 -4.84 -20.62
CA ASN A 345 -0.06 -6.28 -20.50
C ASN A 345 -1.09 -6.82 -21.52
N VAL A 346 -2.27 -6.19 -21.62
CA VAL A 346 -3.39 -6.72 -22.42
C VAL A 346 -3.57 -6.03 -23.77
N GLY A 347 -2.82 -4.95 -24.04
CA GLY A 347 -2.98 -4.12 -25.23
C GLY A 347 -4.13 -3.10 -25.08
N LEU A 348 -3.87 -1.86 -25.51
CA LEU A 348 -4.81 -0.74 -25.41
C LEU A 348 -6.21 -1.03 -25.99
N GLY A 349 -6.32 -1.85 -27.04
CA GLY A 349 -7.61 -2.22 -27.62
C GLY A 349 -8.51 -3.01 -26.67
N HIS A 350 -7.95 -4.00 -25.96
CA HIS A 350 -8.71 -4.77 -24.98
C HIS A 350 -8.96 -3.98 -23.68
N LEU A 351 -8.11 -3.01 -23.35
CA LEU A 351 -8.41 -2.05 -22.29
C LEU A 351 -9.60 -1.15 -22.66
N GLU A 352 -9.67 -0.67 -23.91
CA GLU A 352 -10.81 0.12 -24.40
C GLU A 352 -12.11 -0.69 -24.42
N ASP A 353 -12.04 -1.97 -24.81
CA ASP A 353 -13.15 -2.90 -24.69
C ASP A 353 -13.66 -3.03 -23.23
N ALA A 354 -12.76 -3.00 -22.23
CA ALA A 354 -13.14 -3.01 -20.82
C ALA A 354 -13.72 -1.66 -20.34
N ARG A 355 -13.22 -0.52 -20.84
CA ARG A 355 -13.77 0.82 -20.55
C ARG A 355 -15.20 0.95 -21.10
N VAL A 356 -15.41 0.61 -22.36
CA VAL A 356 -16.73 0.57 -23.00
C VAL A 356 -17.68 -0.42 -22.30
N LEU A 357 -17.17 -1.57 -21.82
CA LEU A 357 -17.97 -2.51 -21.02
C LEU A 357 -18.34 -1.97 -19.63
N THR A 358 -17.53 -1.08 -19.06
CA THR A 358 -17.75 -0.43 -17.76
C THR A 358 -18.83 0.63 -17.86
N GLU A 359 -18.74 1.52 -18.85
CA GLU A 359 -19.76 2.52 -19.19
C GLU A 359 -21.13 1.88 -19.45
N ARG A 360 -21.17 0.82 -20.27
CA ARG A 360 -22.39 0.03 -20.54
C ARG A 360 -22.98 -0.69 -19.31
N GLN A 361 -22.25 -0.73 -18.19
CA GLN A 361 -22.67 -1.32 -16.92
C GLN A 361 -22.87 -0.26 -15.83
N GLY A 362 -22.97 1.03 -16.19
CA GLY A 362 -23.17 2.13 -15.25
C GLY A 362 -21.98 2.41 -14.33
N GLY A 363 -20.82 1.80 -14.60
CA GLY A 363 -19.58 2.13 -13.91
C GLY A 363 -18.83 3.25 -14.61
N ASN A 364 -17.89 3.90 -13.91
CA ASN A 364 -17.10 4.99 -14.48
C ASN A 364 -15.96 4.43 -15.37
N PRO A 365 -15.95 4.68 -16.70
CA PRO A 365 -14.94 4.17 -17.63
C PRO A 365 -13.57 4.87 -17.50
N ASP A 366 -13.50 5.94 -16.70
CA ASP A 366 -12.30 6.74 -16.46
C ASP A 366 -11.70 6.50 -15.06
N MET A 367 -12.34 5.65 -14.22
CA MET A 367 -11.79 5.19 -12.94
C MET A 367 -11.21 3.77 -13.04
N TRP A 368 -9.97 3.59 -12.60
CA TRP A 368 -9.28 2.30 -12.62
C TRP A 368 -10.03 1.25 -11.80
N VAL A 369 -10.45 1.59 -10.58
CA VAL A 369 -11.15 0.64 -9.68
C VAL A 369 -12.39 0.03 -10.32
N ASP A 370 -13.07 0.75 -11.22
CA ASP A 370 -14.30 0.29 -11.84
C ASP A 370 -14.06 -0.53 -13.11
N VAL A 371 -13.05 -0.15 -13.92
CA VAL A 371 -12.62 -0.91 -15.09
C VAL A 371 -11.86 -2.20 -14.70
N LYS A 372 -11.13 -2.18 -13.59
CA LYS A 372 -10.52 -3.36 -12.92
C LYS A 372 -11.55 -4.48 -12.68
N LYS A 373 -12.78 -4.13 -12.28
CA LYS A 373 -13.89 -5.08 -12.10
C LYS A 373 -14.41 -5.68 -13.42
N ARG A 374 -14.22 -4.99 -14.56
CA ARG A 374 -14.73 -5.42 -15.88
C ARG A 374 -13.68 -6.13 -16.74
N LEU A 375 -12.38 -5.85 -16.57
CA LEU A 375 -11.30 -6.54 -17.30
C LEU A 375 -11.43 -8.09 -17.30
N PRO A 376 -11.67 -8.78 -16.16
CA PRO A 376 -11.88 -10.24 -16.14
C PRO A 376 -13.08 -10.73 -16.96
N GLN A 377 -14.08 -9.87 -17.21
CA GLN A 377 -15.28 -10.22 -17.97
C GLN A 377 -14.99 -10.48 -19.46
N LEU A 378 -13.89 -9.92 -20.01
CA LEU A 378 -13.46 -10.15 -21.39
C LEU A 378 -13.02 -11.60 -21.69
N ARG A 379 -12.91 -12.46 -20.67
CA ARG A 379 -12.77 -13.92 -20.86
C ARG A 379 -14.08 -14.62 -21.18
N GLN A 380 -15.24 -14.00 -20.87
CA GLN A 380 -16.54 -14.66 -20.92
C GLN A 380 -17.28 -14.30 -22.23
N LYS A 381 -17.68 -15.31 -23.00
CA LYS A 381 -18.31 -15.15 -24.33
C LYS A 381 -19.59 -14.30 -24.33
N ARG A 382 -20.28 -14.18 -23.18
CA ARG A 382 -21.46 -13.30 -23.04
C ARG A 382 -21.11 -11.82 -23.19
N TYR A 383 -19.93 -11.39 -22.74
CA TYR A 383 -19.47 -10.00 -22.80
C TYR A 383 -18.61 -9.74 -24.03
N TYR A 384 -17.51 -10.47 -24.23
CA TYR A 384 -16.55 -10.13 -25.29
C TYR A 384 -17.12 -10.18 -26.72
N LYS A 385 -18.23 -10.91 -26.94
CA LYS A 385 -18.93 -10.91 -28.24
C LYS A 385 -19.52 -9.55 -28.65
N THR A 386 -19.60 -8.59 -27.72
CA THR A 386 -20.17 -7.24 -27.95
C THR A 386 -19.11 -6.14 -27.94
N THR A 387 -17.84 -6.50 -27.80
CA THR A 387 -16.70 -5.59 -27.77
C THR A 387 -15.92 -5.65 -29.10
N ARG A 388 -15.01 -4.71 -29.36
CA ARG A 388 -14.40 -4.51 -30.69
C ARG A 388 -13.24 -5.46 -30.97
N TYR A 389 -12.43 -5.77 -29.97
CA TYR A 389 -11.24 -6.63 -30.08
C TYR A 389 -11.50 -8.03 -29.52
N GLY A 390 -12.51 -8.18 -28.67
CA GLY A 390 -13.07 -9.46 -28.26
C GLY A 390 -12.33 -10.10 -27.10
N TYR A 391 -12.11 -11.41 -27.17
CA TYR A 391 -11.58 -12.20 -26.05
C TYR A 391 -10.23 -11.67 -25.57
N ALA A 392 -10.13 -11.40 -24.27
CA ALA A 392 -8.90 -10.99 -23.61
C ALA A 392 -8.74 -11.68 -22.25
N ARG A 393 -7.51 -11.91 -21.82
CA ARG A 393 -7.21 -12.46 -20.50
C ARG A 393 -7.15 -11.38 -19.41
N GLY A 394 -8.15 -10.49 -19.34
CA GLY A 394 -8.07 -9.27 -18.53
C GLY A 394 -7.84 -9.46 -17.02
N ASN A 395 -8.04 -10.65 -16.44
CA ASN A 395 -7.61 -10.92 -15.06
C ASN A 395 -6.07 -10.96 -14.90
N GLU A 396 -5.33 -11.34 -15.95
CA GLU A 396 -3.85 -11.29 -15.92
C GLU A 396 -3.40 -9.83 -15.84
N ALA A 397 -4.05 -8.92 -16.57
CA ALA A 397 -3.80 -7.48 -16.49
C ALA A 397 -4.11 -6.86 -15.13
N VAL A 398 -5.18 -7.30 -14.45
CA VAL A 398 -5.49 -6.84 -13.09
C VAL A 398 -4.39 -7.27 -12.10
N ILE A 399 -4.02 -8.56 -12.12
CA ILE A 399 -2.95 -9.10 -11.26
C ILE A 399 -1.61 -8.42 -11.57
N TYR A 400 -1.32 -8.16 -12.84
CA TYR A 400 -0.11 -7.47 -13.31
C TYR A 400 0.00 -6.04 -12.76
N VAL A 401 -1.07 -5.24 -12.82
CA VAL A 401 -1.08 -3.88 -12.25
C VAL A 401 -0.96 -3.92 -10.72
N ASP A 402 -1.71 -4.78 -10.04
CA ASP A 402 -1.67 -4.88 -8.58
C ASP A 402 -0.31 -5.38 -8.08
N ASN A 403 0.34 -6.30 -8.80
CA ASN A 403 1.70 -6.74 -8.48
C ASN A 403 2.73 -5.65 -8.73
N ILE A 404 2.68 -4.91 -9.85
CA ILE A 404 3.63 -3.81 -10.10
C ILE A 404 3.52 -2.73 -9.02
N ARG A 405 2.29 -2.40 -8.59
CA ARG A 405 2.07 -1.52 -7.43
C ARG A 405 2.72 -2.10 -6.18
N ARG A 406 2.48 -3.39 -5.87
CA ARG A 406 3.11 -4.08 -4.72
C ARG A 406 4.64 -4.06 -4.79
N TYR A 407 5.25 -4.23 -5.95
CA TYR A 407 6.71 -4.11 -6.10
C TYR A 407 7.19 -2.65 -5.94
N TYR A 408 6.51 -1.70 -6.56
CA TYR A 408 6.87 -0.27 -6.54
C TYR A 408 6.97 0.31 -5.13
N ASP A 409 5.88 0.38 -4.35
CA ASP A 409 5.96 0.98 -3.01
C ASP A 409 6.74 0.11 -1.98
N THR A 410 7.19 -1.10 -2.36
CA THR A 410 8.19 -1.87 -1.59
C THR A 410 9.62 -1.38 -1.87
N LEU A 411 9.94 -1.01 -3.12
CA LEU A 411 11.18 -0.31 -3.47
C LEU A 411 11.22 1.12 -2.93
N VAL A 412 10.05 1.76 -2.76
CA VAL A 412 9.95 3.04 -2.04
C VAL A 412 10.43 2.86 -0.60
N TRP A 413 9.82 1.94 0.15
CA TRP A 413 10.18 1.66 1.54
C TRP A 413 11.62 1.14 1.73
N LEU A 414 12.12 0.25 0.86
CA LEU A 414 13.50 -0.24 0.97
C LEU A 414 14.54 0.90 0.88
N LYS A 415 14.27 1.93 0.07
CA LYS A 415 15.13 3.12 -0.02
C LYS A 415 15.05 4.01 1.24
N GLU A 416 13.91 4.01 1.93
CA GLU A 416 13.70 4.80 3.15
C GLU A 416 14.48 4.22 4.35
N GLN A 417 14.63 2.89 4.44
CA GLN A 417 15.43 2.25 5.50
C GLN A 417 16.91 2.02 5.14
N GLN A 418 17.30 2.05 3.86
CA GLN A 418 18.69 1.82 3.43
C GLN A 418 19.23 2.96 2.54
N PRO A 419 19.47 4.17 3.10
CA PRO A 419 20.02 5.30 2.34
C PRO A 419 21.43 5.06 1.77
N GLU A 420 22.20 4.13 2.36
CA GLU A 420 23.56 3.79 1.92
C GLU A 420 23.63 2.86 0.68
N LEU A 421 22.49 2.46 0.08
CA LEU A 421 22.47 1.70 -1.17
C LEU A 421 22.76 2.54 -2.44
N MET A 422 23.31 3.75 -2.29
CA MET A 422 23.91 4.52 -3.40
C MET A 422 25.38 4.84 -3.07
N PRO A 423 26.32 4.72 -4.03
CA PRO A 423 27.69 5.16 -3.83
C PRO A 423 27.75 6.66 -3.49
N VAL A 424 28.53 7.01 -2.47
CA VAL A 424 28.80 8.41 -2.11
C VAL A 424 29.97 8.94 -2.96
N GLU A 425 29.64 9.38 -4.17
CA GLU A 425 30.46 10.18 -5.11
C GLU A 425 29.45 10.72 -6.13
N LEU A 426 29.21 12.03 -6.30
CA LEU A 426 30.18 13.13 -6.43
C LEU A 426 29.77 14.37 -5.60
N GLN A 427 30.58 14.78 -4.62
CA GLN A 427 30.57 16.15 -4.04
C GLN A 427 31.99 16.69 -3.76
N GLU A 428 32.99 16.34 -4.57
CA GLU A 428 34.35 16.92 -4.49
C GLU A 428 34.86 17.44 -5.85
N GLU A 429 34.26 18.54 -6.36
CA GLU A 429 34.90 19.44 -7.34
C GLU A 429 34.47 20.91 -7.14
N GLN A 430 34.61 21.46 -5.93
CA GLN A 430 34.61 22.94 -5.75
C GLN A 430 35.26 23.48 -4.46
N SER A 431 36.40 22.92 -4.05
CA SER A 431 37.12 23.38 -2.84
C SER A 431 38.65 23.43 -2.99
N ASP A 432 39.17 23.82 -4.17
CA ASP A 432 40.61 24.08 -4.32
C ASP A 432 40.93 25.28 -5.23
N VAL A 433 40.74 26.50 -4.69
CA VAL A 433 41.42 27.73 -5.15
C VAL A 433 42.12 28.37 -3.97
N GLN A 434 43.22 27.71 -3.60
CA GLN A 434 44.41 28.20 -2.90
C GLN A 434 44.47 29.70 -2.54
N LEU A 435 44.64 29.98 -1.24
CA LEU A 435 44.98 31.31 -0.73
C LEU A 435 46.35 31.79 -1.27
N GLY A 436 46.34 32.92 -1.97
CA GLY A 436 47.52 33.69 -2.36
C GLY A 436 47.39 35.14 -1.88
N ASP A 437 48.43 35.66 -1.24
CA ASP A 437 48.50 37.00 -0.65
C ASP A 437 48.84 38.09 -1.71
N VAL A 438 48.99 39.34 -1.26
CA VAL A 438 49.55 40.54 -1.93
C VAL A 438 48.54 41.58 -2.46
N SER A 439 48.24 42.54 -1.58
CA SER A 439 48.10 44.01 -1.77
C SER A 439 47.34 44.61 -2.97
N GLY A 440 46.55 45.67 -2.72
CA GLY A 440 46.18 46.64 -3.76
C GLY A 440 45.07 47.58 -3.35
N ASP A 441 45.43 48.85 -3.19
CA ASP A 441 44.55 50.00 -2.91
C ASP A 441 43.41 50.16 -3.94
N ASP A 442 42.23 50.64 -3.51
CA ASP A 442 41.69 51.91 -4.02
C ASP A 442 40.64 52.52 -3.06
N GLU A 443 40.34 53.80 -3.23
CA GLU A 443 39.56 54.64 -2.30
C GLU A 443 38.06 54.73 -2.65
N THR A 444 37.21 55.07 -1.65
CA THR A 444 36.15 56.10 -1.80
C THR A 444 35.58 56.52 -0.43
N GLU A 445 35.24 57.81 -0.27
CA GLU A 445 34.99 58.48 1.02
C GLU A 445 33.51 58.81 1.35
N ASN A 446 33.29 59.39 2.55
CA ASN A 446 32.10 60.17 3.03
C ASN A 446 30.89 59.32 3.49
N ASP A 447 30.05 59.68 4.49
CA ASP A 447 29.95 60.81 5.45
C ASP A 447 28.91 60.42 6.57
N ILE A 448 28.78 60.96 7.80
CA ILE A 448 29.58 61.87 8.66
C ILE A 448 29.06 61.82 10.14
N ASN A 449 29.94 61.96 11.16
CA ASN A 449 29.68 62.44 12.57
C ASN A 449 28.58 61.76 13.46
N GLU A 450 28.60 61.77 14.82
CA GLU A 450 29.59 62.19 15.84
C GLU A 450 29.25 61.58 17.24
N ARG A 451 30.28 61.40 18.11
CA ARG A 451 30.25 61.43 19.62
C ARG A 451 29.45 60.33 20.39
N THR A 452 29.81 59.85 21.59
CA THR A 452 30.95 60.15 22.52
C THR A 452 31.19 59.02 23.56
N SER A 453 32.43 58.95 24.07
CA SER A 453 32.85 58.50 25.43
C SER A 453 32.86 57.01 25.83
N THR A 454 34.07 56.55 26.14
CA THR A 454 34.45 55.39 27.01
C THR A 454 34.98 55.96 28.37
N PRO A 455 35.63 55.24 29.33
CA PRO A 455 36.03 53.82 29.38
C PRO A 455 35.93 53.05 30.74
N ASP A 456 36.31 51.76 30.66
CA ASP A 456 37.03 50.93 31.65
C ASP A 456 36.37 50.35 32.94
N ALA A 457 37.01 49.26 33.40
CA ALA A 457 36.60 48.34 34.48
C ALA A 457 37.65 48.25 35.62
N PRO A 458 37.34 47.52 36.72
CA PRO A 458 37.98 46.21 36.94
C PRO A 458 36.97 45.13 37.45
N LYS A 459 37.14 43.80 37.35
CA LYS A 459 38.26 42.84 37.29
C LYS A 459 38.79 42.36 38.67
N ILE A 460 38.93 41.02 38.81
CA ILE A 460 39.81 40.21 39.72
C ILE A 460 39.13 39.31 40.81
N ASN A 461 39.45 37.99 40.72
CA ASN A 461 39.35 36.86 41.70
C ASN A 461 37.96 36.47 42.25
N GLY A 462 37.70 35.25 42.77
CA GLY A 462 38.49 34.01 43.03
C GLY A 462 37.93 33.30 44.29
N THR A 463 38.14 32.02 44.62
CA THR A 463 38.93 30.91 44.04
C THR A 463 38.55 29.57 44.72
N LYS A 464 38.80 28.43 44.05
CA LYS A 464 38.91 27.03 44.62
C LYS A 464 37.63 26.40 45.20
N SER A 465 37.27 25.13 44.96
CA SER A 465 37.97 23.82 44.85
C SER A 465 38.21 23.11 46.19
N GLU A 466 37.74 21.87 46.31
CA GLU A 466 38.54 20.77 46.86
C GLU A 466 38.08 19.40 46.32
N THR A 467 38.93 18.38 46.46
CA THR A 467 38.77 17.04 45.86
C THR A 467 39.58 16.03 46.67
N ILE A 468 38.99 14.88 47.01
CA ILE A 468 39.63 13.69 47.62
C ILE A 468 38.85 12.50 47.02
N GLU A 469 39.41 11.60 46.19
CA GLU A 469 40.48 10.60 46.41
C GLU A 469 40.05 9.44 47.34
N ASP A 470 40.49 8.18 47.21
CA ASP A 470 41.10 7.41 46.09
C ASP A 470 41.15 5.89 46.50
N LYS A 471 41.49 5.00 45.56
CA LYS A 471 41.95 3.58 45.70
C LYS A 471 40.89 2.52 46.03
N ALA A 472 40.79 1.33 45.39
CA ALA A 472 41.64 0.52 44.49
C ALA A 472 42.60 -0.53 45.12
N ASP A 473 42.27 -1.81 44.92
CA ASP A 473 43.07 -2.94 44.43
C ASP A 473 42.04 -3.99 43.89
N GLY A 474 42.29 -4.97 43.01
CA GLY A 474 43.47 -5.82 42.76
C GLY A 474 43.21 -7.22 43.37
N GLY A 475 43.34 -8.36 42.68
CA GLY A 475 43.65 -8.67 41.27
C GLY A 475 43.60 -10.20 41.04
N ASP A 476 43.68 -10.63 39.77
CA ASP A 476 43.86 -12.00 39.22
C ASP A 476 43.80 -13.26 40.11
N THR A 477 43.04 -14.27 39.66
CA THR A 477 43.68 -15.51 39.13
C THR A 477 42.73 -16.37 38.28
N VAL A 478 43.31 -17.09 37.32
CA VAL A 478 42.62 -18.09 36.46
C VAL A 478 43.07 -19.49 36.87
N GLU A 479 42.13 -20.42 37.04
CA GLU A 479 42.40 -21.84 36.79
C GLU A 479 41.17 -22.55 36.20
N ASN A 480 41.35 -23.75 35.67
CA ASN A 480 40.51 -24.33 34.60
C ASN A 480 40.34 -25.86 34.80
N GLN A 481 39.47 -26.48 33.99
CA GLN A 481 39.15 -27.92 33.91
C GLN A 481 38.16 -28.41 34.99
N THR A 482 37.34 -29.46 34.79
CA THR A 482 37.45 -30.53 33.77
C THR A 482 36.07 -31.13 33.37
N SER A 483 35.92 -31.55 32.11
CA SER A 483 34.95 -32.56 31.59
C SER A 483 33.45 -32.17 31.57
N GLN A 484 32.57 -32.75 30.72
CA GLN A 484 32.62 -34.00 29.94
C GLN A 484 32.31 -33.81 28.42
N ASN A 485 32.37 -34.90 27.64
CA ASN A 485 32.42 -34.92 26.17
C ASN A 485 31.16 -35.46 25.46
N ALA A 486 30.87 -34.87 24.29
CA ALA A 486 30.19 -35.47 23.11
C ALA A 486 28.68 -35.83 23.25
N PRO A 487 27.93 -35.93 22.12
CA PRO A 487 28.10 -37.09 21.22
C PRO A 487 28.23 -36.79 19.71
N SER A 488 29.09 -37.61 19.09
CA SER A 488 29.09 -38.15 17.72
C SER A 488 28.19 -37.56 16.61
N GLN A 489 28.84 -37.15 15.52
CA GLN A 489 28.26 -37.22 14.17
C GLN A 489 27.86 -38.66 13.80
N LYS A 490 26.85 -38.81 12.92
CA LYS A 490 26.60 -40.09 12.23
C LYS A 490 26.08 -39.87 10.81
N GLN A 491 26.89 -40.22 9.82
CA GLN A 491 26.46 -40.29 8.42
C GLN A 491 25.60 -41.55 8.20
N THR A 492 24.46 -41.40 7.54
CA THR A 492 23.82 -42.49 6.77
C THR A 492 23.10 -41.91 5.56
N SER A 493 23.43 -42.43 4.38
CA SER A 493 22.85 -42.05 3.10
C SER A 493 21.62 -42.88 2.73
N LYS A 494 20.61 -42.23 2.14
CA LYS A 494 19.59 -42.72 1.17
C LYS A 494 18.87 -41.44 0.70
N ASN A 495 18.86 -41.01 -0.56
CA ASN A 495 18.64 -41.75 -1.81
C ASN A 495 17.30 -42.48 -1.84
N GLU A 496 16.24 -41.74 -2.20
CA GLU A 496 15.07 -42.28 -2.89
C GLU A 496 14.48 -41.19 -3.81
N THR A 497 13.98 -41.58 -4.98
CA THR A 497 13.58 -40.66 -6.06
C THR A 497 12.12 -40.90 -6.42
N ALA A 498 11.27 -39.88 -6.24
CA ALA A 498 9.84 -39.96 -6.53
C ALA A 498 9.49 -39.10 -7.75
N GLN A 499 9.48 -39.70 -8.94
CA GLN A 499 8.82 -39.14 -10.12
C GLN A 499 7.40 -39.70 -10.24
N SER A 500 6.41 -38.83 -10.32
CA SER A 500 5.04 -39.15 -10.76
C SER A 500 4.48 -37.92 -11.48
N GLN A 501 4.72 -37.78 -12.78
CA GLN A 501 3.81 -38.26 -13.84
C GLN A 501 2.46 -37.53 -13.83
N ALA A 502 2.31 -36.62 -14.81
CA ALA A 502 1.01 -36.12 -15.25
C ALA A 502 0.40 -37.09 -16.28
N PRO A 503 -0.93 -37.19 -16.39
CA PRO A 503 -1.57 -38.05 -17.38
C PRO A 503 -1.54 -37.42 -18.78
N GLU A 504 -1.04 -38.15 -19.77
CA GLU A 504 -1.31 -37.87 -21.18
C GLU A 504 -2.72 -38.37 -21.55
N THR A 505 -3.47 -37.60 -22.35
CA THR A 505 -4.71 -38.04 -22.99
C THR A 505 -4.50 -38.18 -24.49
N GLY A 506 -4.49 -39.42 -24.98
CA GLY A 506 -4.44 -39.71 -26.41
C GLY A 506 -5.77 -39.37 -27.13
N PRO A 507 -5.74 -39.02 -28.43
CA PRO A 507 -6.95 -38.70 -29.19
C PRO A 507 -7.58 -39.96 -29.80
N GLU A 508 -8.91 -40.08 -29.68
CA GLU A 508 -9.68 -41.06 -30.44
C GLU A 508 -10.39 -40.37 -31.63
N GLN A 509 -10.28 -40.97 -32.81
CA GLN A 509 -11.02 -40.55 -34.00
C GLN A 509 -12.17 -41.53 -34.23
N ASP A 510 -13.36 -41.02 -34.58
CA ASP A 510 -14.15 -41.71 -35.60
C ASP A 510 -14.94 -40.72 -36.49
N LYS A 511 -15.54 -41.25 -37.56
CA LYS A 511 -15.86 -40.52 -38.79
C LYS A 511 -17.35 -40.58 -39.18
N ALA A 512 -17.66 -39.63 -40.07
CA ALA A 512 -18.73 -39.66 -41.07
C ALA A 512 -20.17 -39.32 -40.63
N GLY A 513 -20.77 -38.37 -41.36
CA GLY A 513 -22.13 -37.86 -41.17
C GLY A 513 -22.47 -36.83 -42.26
N LYS A 514 -22.47 -37.26 -43.52
CA LYS A 514 -22.47 -36.40 -44.73
C LYS A 514 -23.83 -35.75 -45.04
N ASN A 515 -23.74 -34.58 -45.70
CA ASN A 515 -24.72 -33.94 -46.62
C ASN A 515 -25.76 -32.95 -46.04
N GLY A 516 -26.02 -31.89 -46.83
CA GLY A 516 -27.11 -30.93 -46.63
C GLY A 516 -26.73 -29.52 -47.09
N ALA A 517 -27.05 -29.12 -48.33
CA ALA A 517 -26.68 -27.81 -48.87
C ALA A 517 -27.84 -27.12 -49.63
N SER A 518 -28.24 -25.94 -49.13
CA SER A 518 -28.87 -24.82 -49.87
C SER A 518 -28.62 -23.55 -49.03
N LYS A 519 -28.11 -22.41 -49.50
CA LYS A 519 -28.44 -21.52 -50.64
C LYS A 519 -29.77 -20.75 -50.51
N ASN A 520 -29.63 -19.43 -50.73
CA ASN A 520 -30.67 -18.39 -50.94
C ASN A 520 -31.50 -18.02 -49.68
N ASN A 521 -31.93 -16.77 -49.45
CA ASN A 521 -31.58 -15.47 -50.06
C ASN A 521 -31.96 -14.28 -49.14
N ALA A 522 -31.65 -13.07 -49.62
CA ALA A 522 -32.38 -11.79 -49.49
C ALA A 522 -33.92 -11.90 -49.24
N SER A 523 -34.65 -10.91 -48.68
CA SER A 523 -34.32 -9.52 -48.29
C SER A 523 -35.41 -8.91 -47.37
N ASP A 524 -35.37 -7.58 -47.19
CA ASP A 524 -36.51 -6.66 -46.97
C ASP A 524 -37.01 -6.37 -45.54
N THR A 525 -36.73 -5.14 -45.11
CA THR A 525 -37.56 -4.33 -44.19
C THR A 525 -38.88 -3.91 -44.85
N PRO A 526 -39.89 -3.48 -44.07
CA PRO A 526 -40.19 -2.05 -44.10
C PRO A 526 -40.59 -1.39 -42.77
N ASP A 527 -40.17 -0.13 -42.65
CA ASP A 527 -40.78 1.08 -42.03
C ASP A 527 -41.88 1.04 -40.95
N ALA A 528 -41.65 1.92 -39.95
CA ALA A 528 -42.59 2.85 -39.28
C ALA A 528 -43.86 2.31 -38.56
N GLU A 529 -44.21 2.77 -37.34
CA GLU A 529 -44.59 4.16 -37.05
C GLU A 529 -44.62 4.53 -35.53
N LYS A 530 -44.57 5.85 -35.28
CA LYS A 530 -45.22 6.66 -34.22
C LYS A 530 -44.89 6.51 -32.73
N GLN A 531 -44.91 7.69 -32.10
CA GLN A 531 -44.83 7.97 -30.67
C GLN A 531 -46.15 7.66 -29.93
N ALA A 532 -46.05 7.40 -28.63
CA ALA A 532 -47.05 7.81 -27.64
C ALA A 532 -46.38 7.92 -26.25
N ASP A 533 -46.74 8.93 -25.46
CA ASP A 533 -46.33 9.07 -24.06
C ASP A 533 -47.17 8.18 -23.12
N SER A 534 -46.61 7.81 -21.97
CA SER A 534 -47.38 7.62 -20.73
C SER A 534 -46.47 7.56 -19.50
N ASP A 535 -46.85 8.25 -18.43
CA ASP A 535 -46.21 8.15 -17.11
C ASP A 535 -46.29 6.73 -16.52
N SER A 536 -45.22 6.30 -15.83
CA SER A 536 -45.33 5.43 -14.64
C SER A 536 -44.01 5.33 -13.87
N GLN A 537 -43.97 5.95 -12.69
CA GLN A 537 -43.31 5.41 -11.50
C GLN A 537 -44.41 4.85 -10.57
N PRO A 538 -44.08 4.09 -9.51
CA PRO A 538 -42.79 3.52 -9.12
C PRO A 538 -42.82 1.97 -9.07
N GLU A 539 -41.70 1.32 -8.75
CA GLU A 539 -41.66 0.27 -7.71
C GLU A 539 -40.28 0.29 -7.02
N GLU A 540 -40.28 0.14 -5.69
CA GLU A 540 -39.07 -0.11 -4.90
C GLU A 540 -38.74 -1.60 -4.94
N SER A 541 -37.45 -1.95 -4.97
CA SER A 541 -36.99 -3.33 -4.77
C SER A 541 -35.86 -3.37 -3.74
N ALA A 542 -36.25 -3.23 -2.47
CA ALA A 542 -35.47 -3.80 -1.38
C ALA A 542 -35.73 -5.32 -1.34
N ASP A 543 -34.69 -6.12 -1.25
CA ASP A 543 -34.82 -7.56 -0.96
C ASP A 543 -33.71 -8.02 -0.01
N LEU A 544 -33.97 -9.10 0.72
CA LEU A 544 -33.41 -9.34 2.05
C LEU A 544 -32.43 -10.53 2.15
N LEU A 545 -31.75 -10.53 3.30
CA LEU A 545 -30.85 -11.58 3.78
C LEU A 545 -31.54 -12.95 3.87
N GLN A 546 -30.82 -13.98 3.39
CA GLN A 546 -30.81 -15.35 3.91
C GLN A 546 -29.33 -15.75 3.89
N ASP A 547 -28.61 -16.06 4.97
CA ASP A 547 -28.91 -16.81 6.20
C ASP A 547 -29.16 -18.30 5.94
N GLU A 548 -28.07 -19.08 6.02
CA GLU A 548 -28.08 -20.54 6.09
C GLU A 548 -27.45 -20.99 7.41
N THR A 549 -28.29 -21.38 8.36
CA THR A 549 -27.89 -22.04 9.61
C THR A 549 -28.55 -23.41 9.75
N ASN A 550 -27.75 -24.48 9.62
CA ASN A 550 -28.04 -25.86 10.07
C ASN A 550 -26.72 -26.65 10.03
N GLN A 551 -26.09 -26.92 11.18
CA GLN A 551 -26.33 -28.05 12.11
C GLN A 551 -25.73 -29.41 11.68
N GLU A 552 -24.79 -29.85 12.52
CA GLU A 552 -24.54 -31.24 12.94
C GLU A 552 -24.04 -32.27 11.91
N ARG A 553 -22.71 -32.45 11.88
CA ARG A 553 -22.07 -33.66 12.43
C ARG A 553 -20.59 -33.49 12.74
#